data_AF-A0AAU1UDX8-F1
#
_entry.id   AF-A0AAU1UDX8-F1
#
_cell.length_a   1.000
_cell.length_b   1.000
_cell.length_c   1.000
_cell.angle_alpha   90.00
_cell.angle_beta   90.00
_cell.angle_gamma   90.00
#
_symmetry.space_group_name_H-M   'P 1'
#
loop_
_entity.id
_entity.type
_entity.pdbx_description
1 polymer ?
#
loop_
_entity_poly.entity_id
_entity_poly.type
_entity_poly.pdbx_seq_one_letter_code
_entity_poly.pdbx_strand_id
1 'polypeptide(L)' 'MDKKNALRAGALAAGTTLMMLLMSSPAFALARDDGDDPGKGLSVIETLGLYVVAPIVLFLVIAGLVIVGDKSRKPQKQG' A
#
# COMPACT_ATOMS: atom_id res chain seq x y z
N MET A 1 1.47 54.07 -23.97
CA MET A 1 0.68 53.37 -22.93
C MET A 1 0.57 54.28 -21.72
N ASP A 2 -0.64 54.46 -21.18
CA ASP A 2 -0.85 55.31 -20.01
C ASP A 2 -0.33 54.66 -18.72
N LYS A 3 0.20 55.46 -17.78
CA LYS A 3 0.68 55.00 -16.47
C LYS A 3 -0.38 54.18 -15.71
N LYS A 4 -1.67 54.51 -15.91
CA LYS A 4 -2.80 53.78 -15.32
C LYS A 4 -2.94 52.35 -15.87
N ASN A 5 -2.64 52.14 -17.15
CA ASN A 5 -2.69 50.83 -17.79
C ASN A 5 -1.49 49.98 -17.37
N ALA A 6 -0.32 50.59 -17.23
CA ALA A 6 0.86 49.93 -16.67
C ALA A 6 0.63 49.46 -15.22
N LEU A 7 0.02 50.30 -14.37
CA LEU A 7 -0.31 49.93 -12.99
C LEU A 7 -1.30 48.77 -12.92
N ARG A 8 -2.34 48.77 -13.77
CA ARG A 8 -3.34 47.69 -13.84
C ARG A 8 -2.73 46.38 -14.33
N ALA A 9 -1.88 46.44 -15.35
CA ALA A 9 -1.18 45.27 -15.87
C ALA A 9 -0.23 44.68 -14.81
N GLY A 10 0.50 45.52 -14.08
CA GLY A 10 1.37 45.09 -12.98
C GLY A 10 0.60 44.44 -11.83
N ALA A 11 -0.51 45.06 -11.39
CA ALA A 11 -1.35 44.49 -10.34
C ALA A 11 -1.98 43.15 -10.75
N LEU A 12 -2.43 43.02 -12.01
CA LEU A 12 -2.99 41.77 -12.52
C LEU A 12 -1.93 40.67 -12.57
N ALA A 13 -0.74 40.97 -13.12
CA ALA A 13 0.36 40.01 -13.23
C ALA A 13 0.87 39.57 -11.85
N ALA A 14 1.05 40.49 -10.91
CA ALA A 14 1.46 40.17 -9.54
C ALA A 14 0.37 39.34 -8.82
N GLY A 15 -0.91 39.68 -9.00
CA GLY A 15 -2.02 38.94 -8.40
C GLY A 15 -2.15 37.52 -8.95
N THR A 16 -2.06 37.33 -10.27
CA THR A 16 -2.14 36.00 -10.88
C THR A 16 -0.92 35.14 -10.55
N THR A 17 0.29 35.70 -10.61
CA THR A 17 1.51 34.96 -10.23
C THR A 17 1.48 34.58 -8.75
N LEU A 18 1.08 35.49 -7.85
CA LEU A 18 0.90 35.17 -6.43
C LEU A 18 -0.16 34.09 -6.22
N MET A 19 -1.31 34.17 -6.89
CA MET A 19 -2.35 33.15 -6.74
C MET A 19 -1.91 31.80 -7.31
N MET A 20 -1.19 31.79 -8.44
CA MET A 20 -0.58 30.57 -8.97
C MET A 20 0.45 29.98 -8.01
N LEU A 21 1.28 30.81 -7.36
CA LEU A 21 2.24 30.36 -6.36
C LEU A 21 1.56 29.82 -5.09
N LEU A 22 0.50 30.47 -4.62
CA LEU A 22 -0.27 30.02 -3.44
C LEU A 22 -1.06 28.74 -3.69
N MET A 23 -1.54 28.52 -4.91
CA MET A 23 -2.26 27.30 -5.31
C MET A 23 -1.31 26.17 -5.74
N SER A 24 -0.05 26.49 -5.99
CA SER A 24 1.02 25.54 -6.27
C SER A 24 1.55 24.95 -4.95
N SER A 25 1.03 23.80 -4.54
CA SER A 25 1.69 23.01 -3.49
C SER A 25 3.14 22.71 -3.90
N PRO A 26 4.15 22.97 -3.04
CA PRO A 26 5.50 22.48 -3.29
C PRO A 26 5.46 20.97 -3.51
N ALA A 27 6.17 20.47 -4.51
CA ALA A 27 6.50 19.04 -4.56
C ALA A 27 7.43 18.75 -3.38
N PHE A 28 6.87 18.34 -2.24
CA PHE A 28 7.60 17.95 -1.04
C PHE A 28 8.32 16.61 -1.28
N ALA A 29 9.27 16.56 -2.21
CA ALA A 29 10.17 15.42 -2.43
C ALA A 29 11.21 15.24 -1.30
N LEU A 30 11.07 16.03 -0.22
CA LEU A 30 11.88 15.94 1.01
C LEU A 30 11.14 15.22 2.15
N ALA A 31 9.86 14.88 1.99
CA ALA A 31 9.24 13.87 2.83
C ALA A 31 9.65 12.51 2.25
N ARG A 32 10.70 11.92 2.82
CA ARG A 32 11.10 10.54 2.50
C ARG A 32 9.85 9.66 2.65
N ASP A 33 9.45 8.99 1.58
CA ASP A 33 8.29 8.13 1.59
C ASP A 33 8.62 6.88 2.43
N ASP A 34 7.69 6.40 3.24
CA ASP A 34 7.90 5.16 4.01
C ASP A 34 8.04 3.93 3.06
N GLY A 35 7.80 4.12 1.76
CA GLY A 35 8.16 3.19 0.70
C GLY A 35 9.66 3.17 0.33
N ASP A 36 10.43 4.21 0.65
CA ASP A 36 11.88 4.29 0.37
C ASP A 36 12.73 3.54 1.41
N ASP A 37 12.22 3.33 2.62
CA ASP A 37 12.86 2.54 3.68
C ASP A 37 12.00 1.32 4.03
N PRO A 38 12.21 0.17 3.36
CA PRO A 38 11.43 -1.04 3.61
C PRO A 38 11.70 -1.67 4.99
N GLY A 39 12.51 -1.02 5.84
CA GLY A 39 12.89 -1.52 7.15
C GLY A 39 13.86 -2.70 7.06
N LYS A 40 14.02 -3.42 8.18
CA LYS A 40 14.86 -4.62 8.21
C LYS A 40 14.19 -5.75 7.44
N GLY A 41 14.79 -6.15 6.33
CA GLY A 41 14.36 -7.33 5.57
C GLY A 41 14.40 -8.61 6.39
N LEU A 42 13.52 -9.55 6.07
CA LEU A 42 13.49 -10.88 6.67
C LEU A 42 14.76 -11.66 6.33
N SER A 43 15.26 -12.43 7.28
CA SER A 43 16.29 -13.42 6.98
C SER A 43 15.74 -14.53 6.08
N VAL A 44 16.62 -15.19 5.32
CA VAL A 44 16.26 -16.31 4.43
C VAL A 44 15.46 -17.39 5.18
N ILE A 45 15.84 -17.67 6.43
CA ILE A 45 15.18 -18.68 7.26
C ILE A 45 13.76 -18.24 7.61
N GLU A 46 13.55 -16.97 7.97
CA GLU A 46 12.21 -16.44 8.26
C GLU A 46 11.33 -16.44 7.01
N THR A 47 11.88 -16.05 5.85
CA THR A 47 11.15 -16.10 4.59
C THR A 47 10.70 -17.52 4.25
N LEU A 48 11.60 -18.49 4.32
CA LEU A 48 11.25 -19.89 4.03
C LEU A 48 10.29 -20.46 5.11
N GLY A 49 10.50 -20.11 6.37
CA GLY A 49 9.64 -20.52 7.47
C GLY A 49 8.20 -20.02 7.29
N LEU A 50 8.03 -18.73 7.02
CA LEU A 50 6.71 -18.09 6.90
C LEU A 50 5.99 -18.41 5.59
N TYR A 51 6.71 -18.42 4.46
CA TYR A 51 6.08 -18.49 3.14
C TYR A 51 6.12 -19.88 2.50
N VAL A 52 6.88 -20.82 3.07
CA VAL A 52 6.95 -22.20 2.54
C VAL A 52 6.53 -23.20 3.60
N VAL A 53 7.17 -23.17 4.78
CA VAL A 53 6.90 -24.17 5.83
C VAL A 53 5.52 -23.97 6.44
N ALA A 54 5.15 -22.74 6.82
CA ALA A 54 3.86 -22.48 7.46
C ALA A 54 2.65 -22.88 6.57
N PRO A 55 2.62 -22.56 5.25
CA PRO A 55 1.57 -23.06 4.36
C PRO A 55 1.49 -24.60 4.28
N ILE A 56 2.63 -25.30 4.23
CA ILE A 56 2.67 -26.77 4.20
C ILE A 56 2.10 -27.35 5.50
N VAL A 57 2.52 -26.83 6.64
CA VAL A 57 2.02 -27.28 7.95
C VAL A 57 0.52 -27.05 8.05
N LEU A 58 0.04 -25.86 7.65
CA LEU A 58 -1.39 -25.55 7.65
C LEU A 58 -2.18 -26.53 6.77
N PHE A 59 -1.68 -26.82 5.58
CA PHE A 59 -2.30 -27.80 4.67
C PHE A 59 -2.37 -29.19 5.31
N LEU A 60 -1.28 -29.68 5.90
CA LEU A 60 -1.24 -30.99 6.55
C LEU A 60 -2.19 -31.07 7.74
N VAL A 61 -2.30 -30.00 8.53
CA VAL A 61 -3.27 -29.92 9.63
C VAL A 61 -4.68 -30.04 9.09
N ILE A 62 -5.05 -29.28 8.05
CA ILE A 62 -6.38 -29.34 7.44
C ILE A 62 -6.66 -30.73 6.87
N ALA A 63 -5.73 -31.29 6.10
CA ALA A 63 -5.86 -32.63 5.52
C ALA A 63 -6.04 -33.69 6.62
N GLY A 64 -5.25 -33.62 7.69
CA GLY A 64 -5.38 -34.52 8.84
C GLY A 64 -6.74 -34.41 9.51
N LEU A 65 -7.22 -33.18 9.75
CA LEU A 65 -8.54 -32.94 10.32
C LEU A 65 -9.66 -33.48 9.42
N VAL A 66 -9.54 -33.33 8.09
CA VAL A 66 -10.50 -33.89 7.13
C VAL A 66 -10.54 -35.42 7.22
N ILE A 67 -9.39 -36.09 7.27
CA ILE A 67 -9.31 -37.55 7.39
C ILE A 67 -9.93 -38.04 8.70
N VAL A 68 -9.64 -37.36 9.82
CA VAL A 68 -10.22 -37.69 11.14
C VAL A 68 -11.75 -37.48 11.12
N GLY A 69 -12.21 -36.37 10.55
CA GLY A 69 -13.63 -36.07 10.41
C GLY A 69 -14.36 -37.07 9.53
N ASP A 70 -13.74 -37.51 8.44
CA ASP A 70 -14.35 -38.47 7.52
C ASP A 70 -14.49 -39.86 8.13
N LYS A 71 -13.46 -40.35 8.82
CA LYS A 71 -13.52 -41.61 9.58
C LYS A 71 -14.59 -41.61 10.68
N SER A 72 -14.99 -40.44 11.17
CA SER A 72 -16.02 -40.30 12.20
C SER A 72 -17.45 -40.43 11.65
N ARG A 73 -17.63 -40.46 10.32
CA ARG A 73 -18.94 -40.65 9.68
C ARG A 73 -19.25 -42.14 9.57
N LYS A 74 -20.30 -42.61 10.27
CA LYS A 74 -20.85 -43.97 10.07
C LYS A 74 -21.35 -44.08 8.62
N PRO A 75 -21.04 -45.16 7.88
CA PRO A 75 -21.60 -45.35 6.56
C PRO A 75 -23.12 -45.47 6.68
N GLN A 76 -23.83 -44.46 6.19
CA GLN A 76 -25.28 -44.53 6.03
C GLN A 76 -25.53 -45.56 4.93
N LYS A 77 -26.01 -46.75 5.32
CA LYS A 77 -26.49 -47.75 4.36
C LYS A 77 -27.56 -47.07 3.50
N GLN A 78 -27.22 -46.76 2.25
CA GLN A 78 -28.23 -46.47 1.22
C GLN A 78 -28.95 -47.80 0.98
N GLY A 79 -30.20 -47.84 1.44
CA GLY A 79 -31.13 -48.92 1.14
C GLY A 79 -31.63 -48.84 -0.29
#